data_AF-A0A327VQD7-F1
#
_entry.id   AF-A0A327VQD7-F1
#
_cell.length_a   1.000
_cell.length_b   1.000
_cell.length_c   1.000
_cell.angle_alpha   90.00
_cell.angle_beta   90.00
_cell.angle_gamma   90.00
#
_symmetry.space_group_name_H-M   'P 1'
#
loop_
_entity.id
_entity.type
_entity.pdbx_description
1 polymer ?
#
loop_
_entity_poly.entity_id
_entity_poly.type
_entity_poly.pdbx_seq_one_letter_code
_entity_poly.pdbx_strand_id
1 'polypeptide(L)'
;MNRKILWASVIVLMQVSRLTIDLHQINTLAIPNEQTKKEFNLYNEESLSLACLSSESCLEADSARTIYYNLYGSEIKRTTGEQHTNILLLTHSRNGDHCLEKGYYLVDPGMDLIDSIRKAYQESDKGQREYFFAVGHGGWISPVLSGDHEYIPAALIADVRNQLRERNDSILLAIHTHPLLKDEFDQVMRPGNAFPSRADTIKKLGRFEFILGYVYDAPRMEPNSVMNTGQVGTYRPLIGIYSGGETIDTISLRDLEKLIGKLNAKNNRVSRK
;
A
#
# COMPACT_ATOMS: atom_id res chain seq x y z
N MET A 1 43.60 -34.67 45.82
CA MET A 1 42.54 -34.51 44.79
C MET A 1 42.23 -33.04 44.61
N ASN A 2 42.36 -32.56 43.37
CA ASN A 2 42.81 -31.21 43.04
C ASN A 2 41.69 -30.16 43.02
N ARG A 3 41.67 -29.32 44.06
CA ARG A 3 40.91 -28.06 44.12
C ARG A 3 41.27 -27.04 43.03
N LYS A 4 42.30 -27.31 42.21
CA LYS A 4 42.72 -26.43 41.10
C LYS A 4 41.88 -26.56 39.82
N ILE A 5 41.10 -27.63 39.66
CA ILE A 5 40.28 -27.84 38.44
C ILE A 5 38.95 -27.08 38.53
N LEU A 6 38.40 -26.89 39.74
CA LEU A 6 37.12 -26.18 39.92
C LEU A 6 37.21 -24.67 39.65
N TRP A 7 38.38 -24.06 39.86
CA TRP A 7 38.56 -22.61 39.63
C TRP A 7 38.73 -22.24 38.16
N ALA A 8 39.28 -23.13 37.34
CA ALA A 8 39.45 -22.89 35.91
C ALA A 8 38.10 -22.89 35.16
N SER A 9 37.12 -23.71 35.60
CA SER A 9 35.80 -23.78 34.97
C SER A 9 34.92 -22.55 35.26
N VAL A 10 35.09 -21.90 36.41
CA VAL A 10 34.32 -20.69 36.79
C VAL A 10 34.83 -19.46 36.04
N ILE A 11 36.13 -19.38 35.75
CA ILE A 11 36.72 -18.25 35.01
C ILE A 11 36.31 -18.27 33.53
N VAL A 12 36.21 -19.45 32.90
CA VAL A 12 35.73 -19.58 31.52
C VAL A 12 34.24 -19.23 31.41
N LEU A 13 33.41 -19.62 32.39
CA LEU A 13 31.99 -19.25 32.39
C LEU A 13 31.76 -17.73 32.57
N MET A 14 32.62 -17.05 33.34
CA MET A 14 32.58 -15.58 33.51
C MET A 14 33.10 -14.80 32.29
N GLN A 15 34.01 -15.36 31.49
CA GLN A 15 34.45 -14.71 30.25
C GLN A 15 33.44 -14.84 29.10
N VAL A 16 32.71 -15.97 29.00
CA VAL A 16 31.67 -16.14 27.97
C VAL A 16 30.43 -15.28 28.27
N SER A 17 30.12 -15.05 29.55
CA SER A 17 29.03 -14.16 29.97
C SER A 17 29.36 -12.68 29.77
N ARG A 18 30.64 -12.27 29.87
CA ARG A 18 31.06 -10.91 29.48
C ARG A 18 31.02 -10.68 27.97
N LEU A 19 31.38 -11.67 27.16
CA LEU A 19 31.28 -11.55 25.69
C LEU A 19 29.84 -11.53 25.16
N THR A 20 28.89 -12.15 25.86
CA THR A 20 27.47 -12.14 25.46
C THR A 20 26.72 -10.89 25.96
N ILE A 21 27.21 -10.23 27.01
CA ILE A 21 26.67 -8.93 27.45
C ILE A 21 27.19 -7.79 26.56
N ASP A 22 28.44 -7.85 26.08
CA ASP A 22 28.99 -6.84 25.15
C ASP A 22 28.38 -6.93 23.73
N LEU A 23 27.89 -8.09 23.29
CA LEU A 23 27.17 -8.21 22.01
C LEU A 23 25.70 -7.76 22.09
N HIS A 24 25.17 -7.54 23.30
CA HIS A 24 23.82 -6.97 23.50
C HIS A 24 23.84 -5.46 23.79
N GLN A 25 25.02 -4.85 24.00
CA GLN A 25 25.19 -3.41 24.22
C GLN A 25 25.78 -2.63 23.03
N ILE A 26 26.14 -3.28 21.92
CA ILE A 26 26.67 -2.59 20.72
C ILE A 26 25.58 -2.23 19.69
N ASN A 27 24.31 -2.62 19.88
CA ASN A 27 23.20 -2.20 19.01
C ASN A 27 22.25 -1.15 19.62
N THR A 28 22.67 -0.48 20.69
CA THR A 28 21.96 0.69 21.25
C THR A 28 22.83 1.94 21.16
N LEU A 29 23.37 2.20 19.97
CA LEU A 29 23.72 3.57 19.61
C LEU A 29 22.41 4.31 19.35
N ALA A 30 22.00 5.05 20.37
CA ALA A 30 21.04 6.14 20.26
C ALA A 30 21.37 6.97 19.02
N ILE A 31 20.48 6.92 18.03
CA ILE A 31 20.38 7.96 17.03
C ILE A 31 19.41 8.98 17.62
N PRO A 32 19.87 10.15 18.11
CA PRO A 32 18.98 11.25 18.34
C PRO A 32 18.63 11.80 16.97
N ASN A 33 17.46 11.43 16.47
CA ASN A 33 16.82 12.23 15.43
C ASN A 33 15.33 12.25 15.75
N GLU A 34 14.93 13.23 16.57
CA GLU A 34 13.61 13.86 16.47
C GLU A 34 13.50 14.55 15.10
N GLN A 35 13.63 13.78 14.02
CA GLN A 35 12.81 14.01 12.86
C GLN A 35 11.52 13.29 13.20
N THR A 36 10.47 14.04 13.51
CA THR A 36 9.11 13.52 13.54
C THR A 36 8.95 12.63 12.31
N LYS A 37 8.92 11.29 12.50
CA LYS A 37 8.68 10.34 11.42
C LYS A 37 7.33 10.77 10.85
N LYS A 38 7.34 11.40 9.68
CA LYS A 38 6.12 11.83 8.99
C LYS A 38 5.22 10.60 8.91
N GLU A 39 4.12 10.62 9.65
CA GLU A 39 3.13 9.56 9.57
C GLU A 39 2.40 9.73 8.25
N PHE A 40 2.42 8.68 7.43
CA PHE A 40 1.70 8.67 6.16
C PHE A 40 0.26 8.26 6.45
N ASN A 41 -0.69 9.10 6.03
CA ASN A 41 -2.10 8.87 6.28
C ASN A 41 -2.86 8.77 4.96
N LEU A 42 -3.76 7.79 4.88
CA LEU A 42 -4.71 7.62 3.79
C LEU A 42 -5.59 8.85 3.64
N TYR A 43 -5.90 9.52 4.74
CA TYR A 43 -6.72 10.72 4.75
C TYR A 43 -5.86 11.95 4.50
N ASN A 44 -6.39 12.92 3.74
CA ASN A 44 -5.76 14.24 3.66
C ASN A 44 -5.74 14.92 5.05
N GLU A 45 -4.88 15.93 5.23
CA GLU A 45 -4.70 16.60 6.53
C GLU A 45 -6.01 17.21 7.09
N GLU A 46 -6.93 17.64 6.22
CA GLU A 46 -8.24 18.19 6.62
C GLU A 46 -9.15 17.08 7.22
N SER A 47 -9.12 15.87 6.67
CA SER A 47 -9.92 14.72 7.11
C SER A 47 -9.39 14.05 8.39
N LEU A 48 -8.13 14.28 8.79
CA LEU A 48 -7.58 13.79 10.08
C LEU A 48 -8.18 14.51 11.30
N SER A 49 -8.73 15.72 11.11
CA SER A 49 -9.50 16.43 12.15
C SER A 49 -10.89 15.82 12.41
N LEU A 50 -11.33 14.91 11.54
CA LEU A 50 -12.66 14.29 11.55
C LEU A 50 -12.61 12.82 11.97
N ALA A 51 -11.65 12.44 12.84
CA ALA A 51 -11.40 11.08 13.34
C ALA A 51 -12.54 10.46 14.20
N CYS A 52 -13.76 10.46 13.66
CA CYS A 52 -14.93 9.75 14.13
C CYS A 52 -15.59 8.98 12.95
N LEU A 53 -14.84 8.62 11.90
CA LEU A 53 -15.38 7.96 10.70
C LEU A 53 -15.21 6.43 10.68
N SER A 54 -14.83 5.82 11.80
CA SER A 54 -14.54 4.37 11.90
C SER A 54 -15.76 3.48 12.15
N SER A 55 -16.96 4.03 12.31
CA SER A 55 -18.20 3.25 12.43
C SER A 55 -19.08 3.40 11.19
N GLU A 56 -19.69 2.30 10.74
CA GLU A 56 -20.68 2.26 9.65
C GLU A 56 -21.84 3.25 9.87
N SER A 57 -22.03 3.74 11.10
CA SER A 57 -23.02 4.75 11.49
C SER A 57 -22.73 6.18 11.01
N CYS A 58 -21.55 6.48 10.47
CA CYS A 58 -21.17 7.87 10.15
C CYS A 58 -21.50 8.30 8.71
N LEU A 59 -21.90 7.35 7.85
CA LEU A 59 -22.49 7.67 6.53
C LEU A 59 -23.95 8.15 6.63
N GLU A 60 -24.55 8.06 7.82
CA GLU A 60 -25.91 8.56 8.11
C GLU A 60 -25.91 9.87 8.91
N ALA A 61 -24.76 10.50 9.15
CA ALA A 61 -24.73 11.81 9.77
C ALA A 61 -25.33 12.84 8.80
N ASP A 62 -26.55 13.29 9.07
CA ASP A 62 -27.33 14.34 8.37
C ASP A 62 -26.57 15.67 8.14
N SER A 63 -25.35 15.81 8.66
CA SER A 63 -24.48 16.98 8.55
C SER A 63 -23.39 16.90 7.48
N ALA A 64 -23.17 15.76 6.81
CA ALA A 64 -22.08 15.58 5.86
C ALA A 64 -22.53 15.58 4.38
N ARG A 65 -22.02 16.56 3.62
CA ARG A 65 -22.02 16.55 2.15
C ARG A 65 -20.95 15.58 1.65
N THR A 66 -21.43 14.39 1.30
CA THR A 66 -20.63 13.33 0.72
C THR A 66 -20.79 13.33 -0.79
N ILE A 67 -19.67 13.34 -1.52
CA ILE A 67 -19.67 13.20 -2.98
C ILE A 67 -19.00 11.89 -3.35
N TYR A 68 -19.70 11.05 -4.10
CA TYR A 68 -19.27 9.73 -4.51
C TYR A 68 -18.72 9.79 -5.92
N TYR A 69 -17.49 9.31 -6.11
CA TYR A 69 -16.81 9.23 -7.40
C TYR A 69 -16.50 7.79 -7.76
N ASN A 70 -16.55 7.47 -9.04
CA ASN A 70 -16.07 6.19 -9.57
C ASN A 70 -14.61 6.29 -10.05
N LEU A 71 -14.03 5.20 -10.55
CA LEU A 71 -12.64 5.15 -11.06
C LEU A 71 -12.42 5.98 -12.34
N TYR A 72 -13.48 6.34 -13.08
CA TYR A 72 -13.38 7.36 -14.15
C TYR A 72 -13.30 8.79 -13.61
N GLY A 73 -13.42 8.99 -12.29
CA GLY A 73 -13.52 10.30 -11.65
C GLY A 73 -14.81 11.04 -11.95
N SER A 74 -15.85 10.30 -12.35
CA SER A 74 -17.21 10.80 -12.53
C SER A 74 -17.93 10.79 -11.20
N GLU A 75 -18.64 11.88 -10.89
CA GLU A 75 -19.56 11.92 -9.76
C GLU A 75 -20.79 11.06 -10.07
N ILE A 76 -21.13 10.15 -9.16
CA ILE A 76 -22.25 9.22 -9.35
C ILE A 76 -23.38 9.43 -8.34
N LYS A 77 -23.08 10.02 -7.18
CA LYS A 77 -24.05 10.32 -6.12
C LYS A 77 -23.52 11.49 -5.28
N ARG A 78 -24.44 12.25 -4.68
CA ARG A 78 -24.14 13.34 -3.75
C ARG A 78 -25.20 13.41 -2.66
N THR A 79 -24.77 13.59 -1.41
CA THR A 79 -25.63 13.97 -0.29
C THR A 79 -25.47 15.46 0.04
N THR A 80 -26.46 16.03 0.71
CA THR A 80 -26.42 17.40 1.22
C THR A 80 -25.90 17.43 2.65
N GLY A 81 -25.16 18.48 3.00
CA GLY A 81 -24.60 18.68 4.34
C GLY A 81 -23.56 19.80 4.31
N GLU A 82 -22.99 20.12 5.47
CA GLU A 82 -22.01 21.19 5.63
C GLU A 82 -20.58 20.64 5.56
N GLN A 83 -20.34 19.47 6.16
CA GLN A 83 -19.03 18.83 6.16
C GLN A 83 -18.75 18.14 4.84
N HIS A 84 -17.49 18.19 4.40
CA HIS A 84 -17.09 17.72 3.09
C HIS A 84 -16.37 16.38 3.14
N THR A 85 -16.90 15.38 2.42
CA THR A 85 -16.24 14.08 2.31
C THR A 85 -16.32 13.58 0.86
N ASN A 86 -15.19 13.17 0.29
CA ASN A 86 -15.18 12.47 -0.98
C ASN A 86 -15.05 10.97 -0.74
N ILE A 87 -15.90 10.19 -1.40
CA ILE A 87 -15.81 8.74 -1.40
C ILE A 87 -15.44 8.28 -2.80
N LEU A 88 -14.31 7.59 -2.92
CA LEU A 88 -13.88 6.93 -4.14
C LEU A 88 -14.37 5.48 -4.12
N LEU A 89 -15.35 5.17 -4.96
CA LEU A 89 -15.80 3.80 -5.19
C LEU A 89 -14.85 3.09 -6.14
N LEU A 90 -14.48 1.86 -5.77
CA LEU A 90 -13.52 1.04 -6.51
C LEU A 90 -14.21 0.33 -7.69
N THR A 91 -14.84 1.09 -8.56
CA THR A 91 -15.46 0.59 -9.79
C THR A 91 -15.43 1.64 -10.90
N HIS A 92 -15.36 1.21 -12.15
CA HIS A 92 -15.61 2.03 -13.33
C HIS A 92 -17.11 2.21 -13.65
N SER A 93 -17.99 1.48 -12.98
CA SER A 93 -19.44 1.59 -13.18
C SER A 93 -19.98 2.98 -12.83
N ARG A 94 -21.07 3.37 -13.51
CA ARG A 94 -21.88 4.54 -13.10
C ARG A 94 -22.84 4.20 -11.96
N ASN A 95 -23.22 2.94 -11.82
CA ASN A 95 -23.95 2.43 -10.66
C ASN A 95 -22.92 1.89 -9.65
N GLY A 96 -22.80 2.59 -8.53
CA GLY A 96 -21.87 2.26 -7.45
C GLY A 96 -22.49 1.49 -6.28
N ASP A 97 -23.77 1.14 -6.34
CA ASP A 97 -24.51 0.58 -5.19
C ASP A 97 -23.85 -0.70 -4.68
N HIS A 98 -23.38 -1.57 -5.58
CA HIS A 98 -22.62 -2.77 -5.21
C HIS A 98 -21.35 -2.47 -4.41
N CYS A 99 -20.58 -1.45 -4.80
CA CYS A 99 -19.39 -1.04 -4.06
C CYS A 99 -19.75 -0.47 -2.68
N LEU A 100 -20.87 0.24 -2.57
CA LEU A 100 -21.37 0.74 -1.29
C LEU A 100 -21.78 -0.41 -0.37
N GLU A 101 -22.61 -1.33 -0.86
CA GLU A 101 -23.08 -2.51 -0.13
C GLU A 101 -21.93 -3.41 0.36
N LYS A 102 -20.89 -3.58 -0.45
CA LYS A 102 -19.73 -4.42 -0.12
C LYS A 102 -18.61 -3.69 0.62
N GLY A 103 -18.70 -2.36 0.75
CA GLY A 103 -17.66 -1.55 1.38
C GLY A 103 -16.40 -1.34 0.52
N TYR A 104 -16.49 -1.50 -0.80
CA TYR A 104 -15.39 -1.34 -1.76
C TYR A 104 -15.19 0.13 -2.13
N TYR A 105 -14.71 0.90 -1.16
CA TYR A 105 -14.47 2.33 -1.33
C TYR A 105 -13.32 2.82 -0.44
N LEU A 106 -12.77 3.97 -0.82
CA LEU A 106 -11.83 4.76 -0.02
C LEU A 106 -12.48 6.08 0.35
N VAL A 107 -12.37 6.46 1.63
CA VAL A 107 -12.84 7.75 2.13
C VAL A 107 -11.67 8.72 2.09
N ASP A 108 -11.86 9.90 1.48
CA ASP A 108 -10.88 10.98 1.32
C ASP A 108 -9.44 10.51 1.05
N PRO A 109 -9.19 9.70 0.01
CA PRO A 109 -7.85 9.20 -0.26
C PRO A 109 -6.88 10.36 -0.55
N GLY A 110 -5.75 10.33 0.14
CA GLY A 110 -4.68 11.32 0.14
C GLY A 110 -3.52 10.93 -0.78
N MET A 111 -2.64 11.90 -1.05
CA MET A 111 -1.45 11.68 -1.89
C MET A 111 -0.43 10.75 -1.25
N ASP A 112 -0.40 10.62 0.08
CA ASP A 112 0.50 9.71 0.79
C ASP A 112 0.27 8.22 0.39
N LEU A 113 -0.96 7.84 0.03
CA LEU A 113 -1.24 6.52 -0.55
C LEU A 113 -0.56 6.35 -1.91
N ILE A 114 -0.68 7.37 -2.78
CA ILE A 114 -0.04 7.36 -4.10
C ILE A 114 1.48 7.29 -3.97
N ASP A 115 2.05 8.04 -3.03
CA ASP A 115 3.50 8.06 -2.78
C ASP A 115 3.98 6.69 -2.29
N SER A 116 3.20 6.02 -1.44
CA SER A 116 3.50 4.66 -0.96
C SER A 116 3.41 3.63 -2.10
N ILE A 117 2.39 3.72 -2.96
CA ILE A 117 2.25 2.86 -4.15
C ILE A 117 3.42 3.09 -5.12
N ARG A 118 3.79 4.35 -5.38
CA ARG A 118 4.94 4.71 -6.23
C ARG A 118 6.24 4.13 -5.70
N LYS A 119 6.47 4.30 -4.40
CA LYS A 119 7.64 3.75 -3.73
C LYS A 119 7.69 2.23 -3.88
N ALA A 120 6.57 1.54 -3.67
CA ALA A 120 6.50 0.10 -3.85
C ALA A 120 6.87 -0.32 -5.29
N TYR A 121 6.31 0.31 -6.32
CA TYR A 121 6.71 0.05 -7.71
C TYR A 121 8.22 0.27 -7.96
N GLN A 122 8.75 1.42 -7.53
CA GLN A 122 10.16 1.77 -7.72
C GLN A 122 11.11 0.77 -7.05
N GLU A 123 10.83 0.41 -5.81
CA GLU A 123 11.66 -0.54 -5.06
C GLU A 123 11.50 -1.97 -5.60
N SER A 124 10.29 -2.34 -6.05
CA SER A 124 10.00 -3.63 -6.69
C SER A 124 10.78 -3.83 -7.99
N ASP A 125 10.83 -2.80 -8.83
CA ASP A 125 11.58 -2.82 -10.09
C ASP A 125 13.09 -2.87 -9.87
N LYS A 126 13.58 -2.11 -8.89
CA LYS A 126 15.00 -2.08 -8.55
C LYS A 126 15.48 -3.39 -7.90
N GLY A 127 14.67 -3.95 -7.01
CA GLY A 127 15.01 -5.13 -6.22
C GLY A 127 14.60 -6.46 -6.85
N GLN A 128 13.86 -6.42 -7.96
CA GLN A 128 13.23 -7.57 -8.63
C GLN A 128 12.52 -8.51 -7.64
N ARG A 129 11.74 -7.91 -6.73
CA ARG A 129 11.06 -8.63 -5.64
C ARG A 129 9.76 -7.96 -5.24
N GLU A 130 8.87 -8.70 -4.59
CA GLU A 130 7.63 -8.18 -4.05
C GLU A 130 7.87 -7.26 -2.85
N TYR A 131 7.06 -6.22 -2.75
CA TYR A 131 6.97 -5.33 -1.60
C TYR A 131 5.55 -5.35 -1.07
N PHE A 132 5.38 -5.17 0.23
CA PHE A 132 4.09 -5.18 0.91
C PHE A 132 3.95 -3.99 1.86
N PHE A 133 2.74 -3.44 1.91
CA PHE A 133 2.30 -2.52 2.96
C PHE A 133 0.79 -2.63 3.14
N ALA A 134 0.28 -2.08 4.23
CA ALA A 134 -1.14 -2.06 4.51
C ALA A 134 -1.59 -0.68 4.95
N VAL A 135 -2.88 -0.43 4.76
CA VAL A 135 -3.59 0.74 5.24
C VAL A 135 -4.61 0.30 6.27
N GLY A 136 -4.60 0.95 7.42
CA GLY A 136 -5.54 0.70 8.50
C GLY A 136 -6.91 1.32 8.26
N HIS A 137 -7.91 0.90 9.03
CA HIS A 137 -9.22 1.55 9.07
C HIS A 137 -9.16 2.98 9.62
N GLY A 138 -8.20 3.27 10.49
CA GLY A 138 -7.88 4.63 10.95
C GLY A 138 -7.09 5.45 9.92
N GLY A 139 -6.79 4.89 8.76
CA GLY A 139 -6.09 5.55 7.66
C GLY A 139 -4.58 5.51 7.76
N TRP A 140 -3.98 5.00 8.83
CA TRP A 140 -2.52 4.91 8.91
C TRP A 140 -1.95 3.98 7.83
N ILE A 141 -0.90 4.41 7.14
CA ILE A 141 -0.21 3.62 6.13
C ILE A 141 1.07 3.03 6.75
N SER A 142 1.20 1.71 6.71
CA SER A 142 2.40 1.04 7.21
C SER A 142 3.62 1.35 6.34
N PRO A 143 4.84 1.14 6.86
CA PRO A 143 6.03 1.15 6.01
C PRO A 143 5.90 0.17 4.83
N VAL A 144 6.49 0.55 3.70
CA VAL A 144 6.70 -0.33 2.53
C VAL A 144 7.87 -1.27 2.84
N LEU A 145 7.56 -2.56 3.00
CA LEU A 145 8.51 -3.60 3.40
C LEU A 145 8.81 -4.55 2.24
N SER A 146 10.05 -5.02 2.13
CA SER A 146 10.48 -5.98 1.12
C SER A 146 10.08 -7.39 1.51
N GLY A 147 9.47 -8.13 0.59
CA GLY A 147 9.35 -9.58 0.64
C GLY A 147 10.60 -10.29 0.11
N ASP A 148 10.42 -11.59 -0.15
CA ASP A 148 11.45 -12.51 -0.62
C ASP A 148 11.18 -12.89 -2.08
N HIS A 149 11.94 -12.31 -3.02
CA HIS A 149 11.77 -12.53 -4.46
C HIS A 149 10.30 -12.39 -4.88
N GLU A 150 9.60 -13.48 -5.21
CA GLU A 150 8.22 -13.48 -5.69
C GLU A 150 7.20 -13.90 -4.62
N TYR A 151 7.48 -13.55 -3.37
CA TYR A 151 6.64 -13.95 -2.25
C TYR A 151 6.71 -12.95 -1.08
N ILE A 152 5.55 -12.64 -0.50
CA ILE A 152 5.44 -11.94 0.78
C ILE A 152 5.41 -12.95 1.95
N PRO A 153 6.44 -12.96 2.83
CA PRO A 153 6.46 -13.84 3.99
C PRO A 153 5.32 -13.58 4.97
N ALA A 154 4.75 -14.66 5.51
CA ALA A 154 3.71 -14.56 6.54
C ALA A 154 4.17 -13.78 7.79
N ALA A 155 5.46 -13.82 8.13
CA ALA A 155 6.05 -13.06 9.22
C ALA A 155 5.97 -11.54 8.96
N LEU A 156 6.28 -11.09 7.73
CA LEU A 156 6.17 -9.68 7.35
C LEU A 156 4.73 -9.17 7.48
N ILE A 157 3.76 -9.97 7.03
CA ILE A 157 2.34 -9.64 7.19
C ILE A 157 1.96 -9.56 8.68
N ALA A 158 2.49 -10.46 9.51
CA ALA A 158 2.25 -10.45 10.94
C ALA A 158 2.85 -9.18 11.60
N ASP A 159 4.03 -8.75 11.19
CA ASP A 159 4.68 -7.53 11.69
C ASP A 159 3.85 -6.29 11.36
N VAL A 160 3.35 -6.17 10.13
CA VAL A 160 2.46 -5.05 9.74
C VAL A 160 1.15 -5.08 10.53
N ARG A 161 0.56 -6.26 10.74
CA ARG A 161 -0.64 -6.42 11.58
C ARG A 161 -0.39 -6.00 13.02
N ASN A 162 0.78 -6.34 13.58
CA ASN A 162 1.13 -5.96 14.95
C ASN A 162 1.30 -4.44 15.07
N GLN A 163 1.95 -3.79 14.10
CA GLN A 163 2.09 -2.32 14.09
C GLN A 163 0.74 -1.60 14.02
N LEU A 164 -0.21 -2.12 13.24
CA LEU A 164 -1.59 -1.61 13.21
C LEU A 164 -2.30 -1.85 14.54
N ARG A 165 -2.17 -3.05 15.12
CA ARG A 165 -2.80 -3.40 16.40
C ARG A 165 -2.29 -2.54 17.55
N GLU A 166 -1.00 -2.21 17.58
CA GLU A 166 -0.41 -1.28 18.57
C GLU A 166 -1.07 0.11 18.54
N ARG A 167 -1.69 0.46 17.41
CA ARG A 167 -2.45 1.70 17.20
C ARG A 167 -3.96 1.51 17.36
N ASN A 168 -4.42 0.38 17.90
CA ASN A 168 -5.84 -0.02 17.94
C ASN A 168 -6.53 -0.02 16.57
N ASP A 169 -5.77 -0.33 15.51
CA ASP A 169 -6.25 -0.37 14.13
C ASP A 169 -6.19 -1.79 13.56
N SER A 170 -6.83 -1.99 12.41
CA SER A 170 -6.83 -3.26 11.66
C SER A 170 -6.74 -2.98 10.16
N ILE A 171 -6.30 -3.97 9.39
CA ILE A 171 -6.08 -3.80 7.95
C ILE A 171 -7.41 -3.55 7.22
N LEU A 172 -7.56 -2.36 6.65
CA LEU A 172 -8.61 -2.03 5.68
C LEU A 172 -8.22 -2.53 4.28
N LEU A 173 -7.02 -2.14 3.84
CA LEU A 173 -6.49 -2.40 2.50
C LEU A 173 -5.08 -2.98 2.62
N ALA A 174 -4.84 -4.13 2.00
CA ALA A 174 -3.49 -4.68 1.84
C ALA A 174 -2.99 -4.42 0.41
N ILE A 175 -1.71 -4.11 0.25
CA ILE A 175 -1.10 -3.80 -1.04
C ILE A 175 0.20 -4.57 -1.19
N HIS A 176 0.39 -5.22 -2.34
CA HIS A 176 1.69 -5.78 -2.71
C HIS A 176 2.02 -5.66 -4.18
N THR A 177 3.31 -5.78 -4.52
CA THR A 177 3.80 -5.73 -5.89
C THR A 177 4.07 -7.11 -6.47
N HIS A 178 3.83 -7.27 -7.77
CA HIS A 178 4.42 -8.33 -8.59
C HIS A 178 5.49 -7.67 -9.48
N PRO A 179 6.79 -8.01 -9.33
CA PRO A 179 7.89 -7.29 -9.98
C PRO A 179 7.99 -7.56 -11.49
N LEU A 180 8.64 -6.66 -12.23
CA LEU A 180 9.22 -6.99 -13.53
C LEU A 180 10.49 -7.81 -13.28
N LEU A 181 10.48 -9.10 -13.67
CA LEU A 181 11.70 -9.91 -13.66
C LEU A 181 12.51 -9.62 -14.91
N LYS A 182 13.78 -9.29 -14.71
CA LYS A 182 14.68 -8.88 -15.78
C LYS A 182 15.92 -9.76 -15.81
N ASP A 183 16.49 -9.92 -16.98
CA ASP A 183 17.78 -10.58 -17.15
C ASP A 183 18.95 -9.65 -16.77
N GLU A 184 20.17 -10.14 -16.97
CA GLU A 184 21.42 -9.39 -16.73
C GLU A 184 21.60 -8.16 -17.63
N PHE A 185 20.80 -8.04 -18.70
CA PHE A 185 20.81 -6.93 -19.65
C PHE A 185 19.64 -5.95 -19.43
N ASP A 186 18.96 -6.04 -18.28
CA ASP A 186 17.76 -5.25 -17.94
C ASP A 186 16.57 -5.49 -18.89
N GLN A 187 16.57 -6.60 -19.65
CA GLN A 187 15.45 -6.97 -20.49
C GLN A 187 14.40 -7.71 -19.67
N VAL A 188 13.14 -7.30 -19.79
CA VAL A 188 12.03 -7.94 -19.07
C VAL A 188 11.82 -9.36 -19.61
N MET A 189 12.13 -10.35 -18.77
CA MET A 189 11.87 -11.76 -19.05
C MET A 189 10.43 -12.14 -18.72
N ARG A 190 9.90 -11.63 -17.59
CA ARG A 190 8.54 -11.91 -17.15
C ARG A 190 7.95 -10.71 -16.41
N PRO A 191 6.78 -10.20 -16.85
CA PRO A 191 6.07 -9.19 -16.09
C PRO A 191 5.28 -9.80 -14.95
N GLY A 192 5.41 -9.21 -13.76
CA GLY A 192 4.42 -9.33 -12.71
C GLY A 192 3.11 -8.73 -13.20
N ASN A 193 2.05 -9.53 -13.23
CA ASN A 193 0.75 -9.07 -13.67
C ASN A 193 -0.03 -8.48 -12.49
N ALA A 194 -1.08 -7.72 -12.77
CA ALA A 194 -1.89 -7.11 -11.71
C ALA A 194 -2.98 -8.05 -11.19
N PHE A 195 -2.80 -9.37 -11.27
CA PHE A 195 -3.80 -10.38 -10.88
C PHE A 195 -3.30 -11.25 -9.72
N PRO A 196 -4.20 -11.75 -8.86
CA PRO A 196 -3.80 -12.59 -7.75
C PRO A 196 -3.17 -13.89 -8.26
N SER A 197 -2.02 -14.20 -7.69
CA SER A 197 -1.44 -15.52 -7.76
C SER A 197 -2.29 -16.51 -6.95
N ARG A 198 -1.99 -17.81 -7.08
CA ARG A 198 -2.60 -18.82 -6.22
C ARG A 198 -2.31 -18.59 -4.74
N ALA A 199 -1.16 -17.99 -4.39
CA ALA A 199 -0.83 -17.69 -3.00
C ALA A 199 -1.71 -16.56 -2.45
N ASP A 200 -2.03 -15.58 -3.29
CA ASP A 200 -2.82 -14.40 -2.92
C ASP A 200 -4.28 -14.77 -2.62
N THR A 201 -4.87 -15.71 -3.36
CA THR A 201 -6.27 -16.11 -3.17
C THR A 201 -6.53 -16.94 -1.91
N ILE A 202 -5.49 -17.48 -1.27
CA ILE A 202 -5.66 -18.39 -0.12
C ILE A 202 -6.00 -17.63 1.18
N LYS A 203 -5.69 -16.33 1.28
CA LYS A 203 -5.95 -15.54 2.49
C LYS A 203 -6.35 -14.11 2.17
N LYS A 204 -7.58 -13.75 2.54
CA LYS A 204 -8.02 -12.35 2.61
C LYS A 204 -7.28 -11.62 3.74
N LEU A 205 -6.50 -10.59 3.42
CA LEU A 205 -5.69 -9.85 4.38
C LEU A 205 -6.39 -8.61 4.97
N GLY A 206 -7.28 -7.99 4.19
CA GLY A 206 -8.07 -6.80 4.55
C GLY A 206 -9.50 -6.87 4.01
N ARG A 207 -10.19 -5.73 3.92
CA ARG A 207 -11.51 -5.65 3.26
C ARG A 207 -11.39 -5.90 1.76
N PHE A 208 -10.39 -5.30 1.14
CA PHE A 208 -9.99 -5.46 -0.26
C PHE A 208 -8.48 -5.29 -0.38
N GLU A 209 -7.93 -5.62 -1.54
CA GLU A 209 -6.49 -5.77 -1.78
C GLU A 209 -6.11 -5.12 -3.11
N PHE A 210 -4.94 -4.47 -3.15
CA PHE A 210 -4.34 -3.94 -4.37
C PHE A 210 -3.13 -4.78 -4.75
N ILE A 211 -3.14 -5.32 -5.96
CA ILE A 211 -1.99 -6.00 -6.55
C ILE A 211 -1.39 -5.09 -7.61
N LEU A 212 -0.17 -4.66 -7.35
CA LEU A 212 0.57 -3.71 -8.16
C LEU A 212 1.40 -4.48 -9.18
N GLY A 213 0.97 -4.48 -10.44
CA GLY A 213 1.66 -5.18 -11.52
C GLY A 213 1.76 -4.33 -12.78
N TYR A 214 1.91 -5.00 -13.91
CA TYR A 214 2.18 -4.33 -15.18
C TYR A 214 1.29 -4.88 -16.30
N VAL A 215 0.99 -4.00 -17.26
CA VAL A 215 0.38 -4.36 -18.54
C VAL A 215 1.32 -4.01 -19.68
N TYR A 216 1.43 -4.92 -20.65
CA TYR A 216 2.22 -4.67 -21.86
C TYR A 216 1.48 -3.68 -22.77
N ASP A 217 2.15 -2.59 -23.11
CA ASP A 217 1.74 -1.65 -24.14
C ASP A 217 2.48 -1.98 -25.42
N ALA A 218 1.75 -2.57 -26.36
CA ALA A 218 2.30 -2.89 -27.67
C ALA A 218 2.79 -1.60 -28.34
N PRO A 219 3.91 -1.68 -29.08
CA PRO A 219 4.39 -0.53 -29.83
C PRO A 219 3.30 -0.03 -30.80
N ARG A 220 3.11 1.29 -30.87
CA ARG A 220 2.13 1.86 -31.79
C ARG A 220 2.71 1.79 -33.20
N MET A 221 2.12 0.94 -34.03
CA MET A 221 2.45 0.93 -35.45
C MET A 221 1.84 2.17 -36.10
N GLU A 222 2.67 3.14 -36.46
CA GLU A 222 2.24 4.29 -37.27
C GLU A 222 1.76 3.77 -38.64
N PRO A 223 0.52 4.09 -39.06
CA PRO A 223 0.06 3.75 -40.39
C PRO A 223 0.99 4.44 -41.41
N ASN A 224 1.63 3.66 -42.28
CA ASN A 224 2.55 4.08 -43.37
C ASN A 224 4.07 4.06 -43.09
N SER A 225 4.56 3.53 -41.96
CA SER A 225 6.00 3.30 -41.80
C SER A 225 6.41 1.91 -42.34
N VAL A 226 7.08 1.86 -43.49
CA VAL A 226 7.52 0.60 -44.16
C VAL A 226 8.68 -0.10 -43.42
N MET A 227 9.33 0.58 -42.47
CA MET A 227 10.33 -0.01 -41.58
C MET A 227 10.16 0.56 -40.16
N ASN A 228 9.36 -0.11 -39.34
CA ASN A 228 9.23 0.24 -37.92
C ASN A 228 10.15 -0.66 -37.09
N THR A 229 11.47 -0.42 -37.16
CA THR A 229 12.50 -1.25 -36.49
C THR A 229 12.86 -0.76 -35.08
N GLY A 230 12.11 0.19 -34.50
CA GLY A 230 12.58 0.92 -33.31
C GLY A 230 11.63 1.01 -32.11
N GLN A 231 10.33 0.75 -32.25
CA GLN A 231 9.43 0.83 -31.09
C GLN A 231 9.39 -0.51 -30.36
N VAL A 232 10.11 -0.58 -29.24
CA VAL A 232 10.00 -1.68 -28.28
C VAL A 232 8.75 -1.43 -27.43
N GLY A 233 7.89 -2.43 -27.27
CA GLY A 233 6.74 -2.32 -26.39
C GLY A 233 7.18 -2.06 -24.94
N THR A 234 6.34 -1.38 -24.18
CA THR A 234 6.68 -0.94 -22.81
C THR A 234 5.75 -1.58 -21.80
N TYR A 235 6.18 -1.70 -20.55
CA TYR A 235 5.32 -2.17 -19.47
C TYR A 235 4.85 -0.97 -18.65
N ARG A 236 3.54 -0.82 -18.52
CA ARG A 236 2.93 0.28 -17.77
C ARG A 236 2.35 -0.24 -16.44
N PRO A 237 2.56 0.48 -15.31
CA PRO A 237 1.98 0.12 -14.02
C PRO A 237 0.44 0.03 -14.06
N LEU A 238 -0.08 -1.08 -13.55
CA LEU A 238 -1.50 -1.39 -13.45
C LEU A 238 -1.80 -1.92 -12.05
N ILE A 239 -2.83 -1.39 -11.42
CA ILE A 239 -3.31 -1.78 -10.11
C ILE A 239 -4.54 -2.64 -10.31
N GLY A 240 -4.49 -3.89 -9.88
CA GLY A 240 -5.68 -4.74 -9.78
C GLY A 240 -6.28 -4.65 -8.39
N ILE A 241 -7.60 -4.63 -8.31
CA ILE A 241 -8.37 -4.45 -7.09
C ILE A 241 -9.18 -5.71 -6.83
N TYR A 242 -8.98 -6.34 -5.67
CA TYR A 242 -9.54 -7.66 -5.36
C TYR A 242 -10.17 -7.72 -3.98
N SER A 243 -11.06 -8.69 -3.76
CA SER A 243 -11.55 -9.06 -2.43
C SER A 243 -11.78 -10.57 -2.40
N GLY A 244 -10.99 -11.28 -1.58
CA GLY A 244 -11.14 -12.74 -1.44
C GLY A 244 -10.92 -13.50 -2.75
N GLY A 245 -10.05 -13.00 -3.62
CA GLY A 245 -9.77 -13.58 -4.95
C GLY A 245 -10.74 -13.17 -6.06
N GLU A 246 -11.82 -12.46 -5.75
CA GLU A 246 -12.71 -11.88 -6.77
C GLU A 246 -12.16 -10.55 -7.28
N THR A 247 -12.09 -10.38 -8.60
CA THR A 247 -11.76 -9.10 -9.23
C THR A 247 -12.88 -8.10 -9.00
N ILE A 248 -12.56 -6.98 -8.39
CA ILE A 248 -13.46 -5.83 -8.28
C ILE A 248 -13.29 -4.97 -9.53
N ASP A 249 -12.07 -4.49 -9.79
CA ASP A 249 -11.75 -3.67 -10.97
C ASP A 249 -10.21 -3.57 -11.16
N THR A 250 -9.77 -2.79 -12.13
CA THR A 250 -8.36 -2.42 -12.32
C THR A 250 -8.24 -0.92 -12.56
N ILE A 251 -7.08 -0.30 -12.33
CA ILE A 251 -6.82 1.10 -12.70
C ILE A 251 -5.33 1.32 -12.94
N SER A 252 -4.95 2.17 -13.91
CA SER A 252 -3.54 2.52 -14.09
C SER A 252 -3.06 3.40 -12.92
N LEU A 253 -1.80 3.27 -12.50
CA LEU A 253 -1.24 4.13 -11.45
C LEU A 253 -1.43 5.63 -11.79
N ARG A 254 -1.22 5.98 -13.06
CA ARG A 254 -1.34 7.35 -13.56
C ARG A 254 -2.76 7.89 -13.41
N ASP A 255 -3.77 7.07 -13.68
CA ASP A 255 -5.16 7.51 -13.60
C ASP A 255 -5.62 7.60 -12.14
N LEU A 256 -5.18 6.68 -11.28
CA LEU A 256 -5.42 6.75 -9.84
C LEU A 256 -4.79 8.01 -9.23
N GLU A 257 -3.55 8.33 -9.60
CA GLU A 257 -2.85 9.55 -9.16
C GLU A 257 -3.62 10.81 -9.58
N LYS A 258 -4.01 10.92 -10.84
CA LYS A 258 -4.79 12.07 -11.33
C LYS A 258 -6.13 12.19 -10.60
N LEU A 259 -6.78 11.07 -10.34
CA LEU A 259 -8.06 11.03 -9.65
C LEU A 259 -7.92 11.53 -8.21
N ILE A 260 -7.00 10.95 -7.44
CA ILE A 260 -6.73 11.37 -6.05
C ILE A 260 -6.30 12.85 -6.00
N GLY A 261 -5.44 13.29 -6.92
CA GLY A 261 -5.05 14.70 -7.03
C GLY A 261 -6.25 15.63 -7.30
N LYS A 262 -7.18 15.22 -8.17
CA LYS A 262 -8.42 15.97 -8.46
C LYS A 262 -9.34 16.06 -7.23
N LEU A 263 -9.47 14.98 -6.45
CA LEU A 263 -10.28 14.97 -5.24
C LEU A 263 -9.73 15.93 -4.18
N ASN A 264 -8.41 15.88 -3.94
CA ASN A 264 -7.75 16.75 -2.97
C ASN A 264 -7.74 18.24 -3.40
N ALA A 265 -7.60 18.53 -4.70
CA ALA A 265 -7.67 19.91 -5.19
C ALA A 265 -9.06 20.55 -5.04
N LYS A 266 -10.14 19.75 -5.03
CA LYS A 266 -11.50 20.23 -4.79
C LYS A 266 -11.74 20.61 -3.33
N ASN A 267 -11.17 19.86 -2.38
CA ASN A 267 -11.30 20.15 -0.95
C ASN A 267 -10.70 21.52 -0.58
N ASN A 268 -9.48 21.80 -1.08
CA ASN A 268 -8.79 23.07 -0.88
C ASN A 268 -9.52 24.32 -1.43
N ARG A 269 -10.48 24.15 -2.35
CA ARG A 269 -11.31 25.26 -2.88
C ARG A 269 -12.54 25.53 -2.03
N VAL A 270 -12.99 24.55 -1.24
CA VAL A 270 -14.14 24.69 -0.36
C VAL A 270 -13.72 25.27 0.98
N SER A 271 -12.57 24.88 1.53
CA SER A 271 -12.04 25.42 2.80
C SER A 271 -11.63 26.91 2.75
N ARG A 272 -11.68 27.55 1.57
CA ARG A 272 -11.34 28.97 1.37
C ARG A 272 -12.55 29.90 1.16
N LYS A 273 -13.78 29.39 1.29
CA LYS A 273 -15.02 30.19 1.24
C LYS A 273 -15.69 30.21 2.59
#